data_AF-A0A1F4UIA2-F1
#
_entry.id   AF-A0A1F4UIA2-F1
#
_cell.length_a   1.000
_cell.length_b   1.000
_cell.length_c   1.000
_cell.angle_alpha   90.00
_cell.angle_beta   90.00
_cell.angle_gamma   90.00
#
_symmetry.space_group_name_H-M   'P 1'
#
loop_
_entity.id
_entity.type
_entity.pdbx_description
1 polymer ?
#
loop_
_entity_poly.entity_id
_entity_poly.type
_entity_poly.pdbx_seq_one_letter_code
_entity_poly.pdbx_strand_id
1 'polypeptide(L)'
;MIGKIISAFIFLLIVANVFLTNSVVNKGRELKDLQVQKGSLESQLRELENQIAQASSLNTVREEALRMGMVAGKLYLLPPVPVALAPKN
;
A
#
# COMPACT_ATOMS: atom_id res chain seq x y z
N MET A 1 60.63 3.50 -0.39
CA MET A 1 59.54 3.18 -1.36
C MET A 1 58.37 2.45 -0.69
N ILE A 2 58.61 1.45 0.15
CA ILE A 2 57.56 0.67 0.84
C ILE A 2 56.51 1.53 1.57
N GLY A 3 56.91 2.58 2.30
CA GLY A 3 55.97 3.41 3.06
C GLY A 3 54.98 4.20 2.20
N LYS A 4 55.38 4.60 0.98
CA LYS A 4 54.48 5.27 0.02
C LYS A 4 53.44 4.30 -0.53
N ILE A 5 53.83 3.04 -0.76
CA ILE A 5 52.93 1.98 -1.22
C ILE A 5 51.89 1.66 -0.14
N ILE A 6 52.33 1.51 1.12
CA ILE A 6 51.43 1.24 2.26
C ILE A 6 50.45 2.41 2.45
N SER A 7 50.93 3.65 2.38
CA SER A 7 50.07 4.84 2.50
C SER A 7 49.03 4.92 1.38
N ALA A 8 49.41 4.65 0.13
CA ALA A 8 48.48 4.61 -0.99
C ALA A 8 47.43 3.49 -0.82
N PHE A 9 47.83 2.33 -0.30
CA PHE A 9 46.92 1.21 -0.06
C PHE A 9 45.90 1.53 1.05
N ILE A 10 46.34 2.14 2.15
CA ILE A 10 45.45 2.59 3.23
C ILE A 10 44.45 3.62 2.69
N PHE A 11 44.91 4.57 1.89
CA PHE A 11 44.02 5.57 1.28
C PHE A 11 42.97 4.93 0.38
N LEU A 12 43.36 3.95 -0.44
CA LEU A 12 42.45 3.20 -1.29
C LEU A 12 41.40 2.42 -0.47
N LEU A 13 41.80 1.80 0.63
CA LEU A 13 40.88 1.12 1.55
C LEU A 13 39.87 2.08 2.19
N ILE A 14 40.30 3.29 2.58
CA ILE A 14 39.41 4.31 3.15
C ILE A 14 38.37 4.74 2.11
N VAL A 15 38.79 5.03 0.88
CA VAL A 15 37.88 5.42 -0.22
C VAL A 15 36.88 4.31 -0.52
N ALA A 16 37.34 3.06 -0.59
CA ALA A 16 36.47 1.91 -0.81
C ALA A 16 35.43 1.75 0.31
N ASN A 17 35.82 1.92 1.57
CA ASN A 17 34.91 1.84 2.71
C ASN A 17 33.83 2.92 2.69
N VAL A 18 34.20 4.17 2.37
CA VAL A 18 33.23 5.27 2.24
C VAL A 18 32.24 4.98 1.12
N PHE A 19 32.73 4.49 -0.01
CA PHE A 19 31.88 4.14 -1.16
C PHE A 19 30.91 3.00 -0.83
N LEU A 20 31.39 1.93 -0.20
CA LEU A 20 30.57 0.80 0.22
C LEU A 20 29.50 1.22 1.24
N THR A 21 29.88 2.02 2.24
CA THR A 21 28.96 2.51 3.27
C THR A 21 27.83 3.35 2.65
N ASN A 22 28.18 4.29 1.77
CA ASN A 22 27.20 5.13 1.08
C ASN A 22 26.28 4.31 0.17
N SER A 23 26.82 3.31 -0.53
CA SER A 23 26.04 2.41 -1.39
C SER A 23 25.04 1.56 -0.59
N VAL A 24 25.47 0.99 0.54
CA VAL A 24 24.61 0.19 1.43
C VAL A 24 23.49 1.05 2.03
N VAL A 25 23.81 2.27 2.48
CA VAL A 25 22.80 3.19 3.03
C VAL A 25 21.77 3.59 1.97
N ASN A 26 22.22 3.91 0.74
CA ASN A 26 21.31 4.26 -0.35
C ASN A 26 20.40 3.09 -0.73
N LYS A 27 20.96 1.88 -0.90
CA LYS A 27 20.16 0.68 -1.17
C LYS A 27 19.19 0.35 -0.04
N GLY A 28 19.59 0.57 1.21
CA GLY A 28 18.71 0.40 2.37
C GLY A 28 17.52 1.36 2.36
N ARG A 29 17.74 2.62 1.97
CA ARG A 29 16.65 3.60 1.79
C ARG A 29 15.72 3.22 0.64
N GLU A 30 16.28 2.84 -0.49
CA GLU A 30 15.50 2.40 -1.67
C GLU A 30 14.61 1.18 -1.33
N LEU A 31 15.14 0.19 -0.61
CA LEU A 31 14.35 -0.95 -0.14
C LEU A 31 13.21 -0.53 0.79
N LYS A 32 13.45 0.42 1.69
CA LYS A 32 12.42 0.94 2.59
C LYS A 32 11.32 1.67 1.82
N ASP A 33 11.68 2.48 0.85
CA ASP A 33 10.72 3.20 0.00
C ASP A 33 9.89 2.24 -0.84
N LEU A 34 10.53 1.21 -1.42
CA LEU A 34 9.83 0.13 -2.13
C LEU A 34 8.86 -0.63 -1.22
N GLN A 35 9.23 -0.88 0.04
CA GLN A 35 8.36 -1.55 1.00
C GLN A 35 7.14 -0.70 1.35
N VAL A 36 7.31 0.62 1.52
CA VAL A 36 6.20 1.56 1.75
C VAL A 36 5.28 1.62 0.53
N GLN A 37 5.84 1.73 -0.67
CA GLN A 37 5.07 1.73 -1.92
C GLN A 37 4.26 0.44 -2.08
N LYS A 38 4.87 -0.72 -1.79
CA LYS A 38 4.19 -2.01 -1.82
C LYS A 38 2.99 -2.04 -0.86
N GLY A 39 3.16 -1.58 0.38
CA GLY A 39 2.07 -1.53 1.36
C GLY A 39 0.92 -0.62 0.91
N SER A 40 1.23 0.54 0.32
CA SER A 40 0.23 1.43 -0.27
C SER A 40 -0.54 0.75 -1.40
N LEU A 41 0.16 0.01 -2.26
CA LEU A 41 -0.44 -0.66 -3.41
C LEU A 41 -1.35 -1.82 -2.98
N GLU A 42 -0.93 -2.61 -1.98
CA GLU A 42 -1.76 -3.66 -1.40
C GLU A 42 -3.05 -3.10 -0.77
N SER A 43 -2.96 -1.94 -0.11
CA SER A 43 -4.14 -1.26 0.44
C SER A 43 -5.12 -0.82 -0.65
N GLN A 44 -4.60 -0.20 -1.72
CA GLN A 44 -5.42 0.24 -2.86
C GLN A 44 -6.10 -0.96 -3.55
N LEU A 45 -5.39 -2.09 -3.65
CA LEU A 45 -5.92 -3.31 -4.25
C LEU A 45 -7.08 -3.86 -3.42
N ARG A 46 -6.94 -3.95 -2.09
CA ARG A 46 -8.04 -4.37 -1.20
C ARG A 46 -9.26 -3.45 -1.28
N GLU A 47 -9.03 -2.15 -1.38
CA GLU A 47 -10.13 -1.19 -1.52
C GLU A 47 -10.86 -1.38 -2.86
N LEU A 48 -10.12 -1.60 -3.94
CA LEU A 48 -10.70 -1.90 -5.25
C LEU A 48 -11.47 -3.23 -5.24
N GLU A 49 -10.94 -4.27 -4.61
CA GLU A 49 -11.64 -5.56 -4.44
C GLU A 49 -12.97 -5.38 -3.69
N ASN A 50 -12.98 -4.58 -2.62
CA ASN A 50 -14.20 -4.26 -1.88
C ASN A 50 -15.21 -3.50 -2.74
N GLN A 51 -14.75 -2.53 -3.53
CA GLN A 51 -15.63 -1.79 -4.46
C GLN A 51 -16.23 -2.71 -5.52
N ILE A 52 -15.42 -3.62 -6.08
CA ILE A 52 -15.89 -4.63 -7.06
C ILE A 52 -16.90 -5.58 -6.41
N ALA A 53 -16.63 -6.07 -5.20
CA ALA A 53 -17.54 -6.95 -4.48
C ALA A 53 -18.90 -6.26 -4.23
N GLN A 54 -18.89 -5.00 -3.79
CA GLN A 54 -20.10 -4.20 -3.61
C GLN A 54 -20.85 -4.00 -4.93
N ALA A 55 -20.15 -3.58 -6.00
CA ALA A 55 -20.76 -3.36 -7.31
C ALA A 55 -21.35 -4.65 -7.90
N SER A 56 -20.66 -5.79 -7.75
CA SER A 56 -21.13 -7.11 -8.18
C SER A 56 -22.37 -7.53 -7.40
N SER A 57 -22.38 -7.36 -6.08
CA SER A 57 -23.56 -7.64 -5.24
C SER A 57 -24.77 -6.78 -5.63
N LEU A 58 -24.55 -5.53 -6.02
CA LEU A 58 -25.61 -4.62 -6.41
C LEU A 58 -26.17 -4.96 -7.80
N ASN A 59 -25.30 -5.45 -8.69
CA ASN A 59 -25.71 -5.96 -10.00
C ASN A 59 -26.51 -7.26 -9.88
N THR A 60 -26.09 -8.22 -9.05
CA THR A 60 -26.84 -9.47 -8.85
C THR A 60 -28.22 -9.20 -8.23
N VAL A 61 -28.31 -8.30 -7.25
CA VAL A 61 -29.60 -7.85 -6.68
C VAL A 61 -30.48 -7.19 -7.74
N ARG A 62 -29.90 -6.36 -8.62
CA ARG A 62 -30.63 -5.71 -9.71
C ARG A 62 -31.15 -6.72 -10.75
N GLU A 63 -30.33 -7.70 -11.15
CA GLU A 63 -30.74 -8.75 -12.09
C GLU A 63 -31.88 -9.60 -11.53
N GLU A 64 -31.80 -10.00 -10.27
CA GLU A 64 -32.86 -10.81 -9.64
C GLU A 64 -34.14 -9.99 -9.48
N ALA A 65 -34.05 -8.71 -9.11
CA ALA A 65 -35.21 -7.81 -9.07
C ALA A 65 -35.89 -7.69 -10.44
N LEU A 66 -35.13 -7.57 -11.53
CA LEU A 66 -35.68 -7.54 -12.89
C LEU A 66 -36.36 -8.86 -13.27
N ARG A 67 -35.79 -10.01 -12.89
CA ARG A 67 -36.41 -11.33 -13.10
C ARG A 67 -37.73 -11.49 -12.36
N MET A 68 -37.86 -10.84 -11.20
CA MET A 68 -39.11 -10.77 -10.43
C MET A 68 -40.12 -9.75 -10.99
N GLY A 69 -39.83 -9.11 -12.13
CA GLY A 69 -40.70 -8.09 -12.73
C GLY A 69 -40.67 -6.74 -12.00
N MET A 70 -39.71 -6.54 -11.10
CA MET A 70 -39.54 -5.27 -10.39
C MET A 70 -38.87 -4.25 -11.30
N VAL A 71 -39.43 -3.05 -11.40
CA VAL A 71 -38.84 -1.93 -12.14
C VAL A 71 -37.95 -1.13 -11.20
N ALA A 72 -36.76 -0.73 -11.66
CA ALA A 72 -35.83 0.08 -10.86
C ALA A 72 -36.49 1.39 -10.41
N GLY A 73 -36.91 1.45 -9.15
CA GLY A 73 -37.43 2.67 -8.52
C GLY A 73 -36.32 3.65 -8.13
N LYS A 74 -36.68 4.89 -7.81
CA LYS A 74 -35.74 5.86 -7.23
C LYS A 74 -35.14 5.29 -5.94
N LEU A 75 -33.81 5.21 -5.88
CA LEU A 75 -33.09 4.84 -4.67
C LEU A 75 -33.23 5.98 -3.66
N TYR A 76 -33.92 5.71 -2.55
CA TYR A 76 -33.94 6.60 -1.40
C TYR A 76 -32.86 6.12 -0.42
N LEU A 77 -31.84 6.96 -0.17
CA LEU A 77 -30.94 6.70 0.95
C LEU A 77 -31.77 6.78 2.23
N LEU A 78 -31.90 5.65 2.92
CA LEU A 78 -32.45 5.63 4.26
C LEU A 78 -31.45 6.31 5.20
N PRO A 79 -31.93 7.09 6.20
CA PRO A 79 -31.05 7.60 7.23
C PRO A 79 -30.36 6.43 7.95
N PRO A 80 -29.10 6.62 8.40
CA PRO A 80 -28.39 5.58 9.12
C PRO A 80 -29.20 5.12 10.33
N VAL A 81 -29.30 3.81 10.52
CA VAL A 81 -30.00 3.22 11.68
C VAL A 81 -29.33 3.74 12.95
N PRO A 82 -30.09 4.27 13.93
CA PRO A 82 -29.51 4.75 15.17
C PRO A 82 -28.76 3.60 15.87
N VAL A 83 -27.44 3.69 15.90
CA VAL A 83 -26.61 2.76 16.66
C VAL A 83 -26.69 3.20 18.11
N ALA A 84 -27.13 2.30 19.00
CA ALA A 84 -27.09 2.55 20.43
C ALA A 84 -25.64 2.86 20.82
N LEU A 85 -25.40 4.08 21.32
CA LEU A 85 -24.10 4.47 21.87
C LEU A 85 -23.82 3.57 23.08
N ALA A 86 -22.79 2.74 22.99
CA ALA A 86 -22.32 1.96 24.12
C ALA A 86 -21.90 2.93 25.25
N PRO A 87 -22.22 2.63 26.53
CA PRO A 87 -21.84 3.48 27.64
C PRO A 87 -20.30 3.61 27.69
N LYS A 88 -19.84 4.86 27.79
CA LYS A 88 -18.43 5.14 28.09
C LYS A 88 -18.15 4.70 29.52
N ASN A 89 -17.35 3.65 29.67
CA ASN A 89 -16.65 3.34 30.92
C ASN A 89 -15.40 4.21 31.03
#